data_AF-A0A8W8K394-F1
#
_entry.id   AF-A0A8W8K394-F1
#
_cell.length_a   1.000
_cell.length_b   1.000
_cell.length_c   1.000
_cell.angle_alpha   90.00
_cell.angle_beta   90.00
_cell.angle_gamma   90.00
#
_symmetry.space_group_name_H-M   'P 1'
#
loop_
_entity.id
_entity.type
_entity.pdbx_description
1 polymer ?
#
loop_
_entity_poly.entity_id
_entity_poly.type
_entity_poly.pdbx_seq_one_letter_code
_entity_poly.pdbx_strand_id
1 'polypeptide(L)'
;SMLVRPTEKDREVQCHASAFDFYNNDTFRIKMCTEVNMNYFQTIHHEMGHIEYFMAYRHRPTVYREGANGGFHEAIGDTIALSVRSRKHLQTLGLLEDANVSDEEKKKSDINYLMNQALLKLAFLPFGYLVDKWRWRVFSGEITPDKYNEEWWKMRLEYQGVTSPVPRTNADFDPGAKFHVAANSQYIIYFASFLLQFQFYESMCQASGHTGPLYTCDFYRSKEAGEKLLNMLKLGGSKHWKEALKQMTGDTYIRTEPFKKYFQPLIDFLMNENKGDVGWAKAGINWERA
;
A
#
# COMPACT_ATOMS: atom_id res chain seq x y z
N SER A 1 13.17 -16.93 -10.98
CA SER A 1 12.99 -15.93 -9.91
C SER A 1 14.31 -15.67 -9.22
N MET A 2 14.41 -14.59 -8.44
CA MET A 2 15.50 -14.30 -7.51
C MET A 2 14.85 -14.01 -6.16
N LEU A 3 14.84 -14.99 -5.26
CA LEU A 3 14.16 -14.86 -3.97
C LEU A 3 15.14 -14.56 -2.82
N VAL A 4 16.43 -14.74 -3.04
CA VAL A 4 17.49 -14.41 -2.09
C VAL A 4 18.56 -13.61 -2.81
N ARG A 5 19.28 -12.75 -2.08
CA ARG A 5 20.42 -12.03 -2.64
C ARG A 5 21.50 -13.04 -3.07
N PRO A 6 22.00 -12.98 -4.32
CA PRO A 6 23.13 -13.79 -4.73
C PRO A 6 24.37 -13.50 -3.87
N THR A 7 25.17 -14.52 -3.59
CA THR A 7 26.40 -14.42 -2.77
C THR A 7 27.67 -14.20 -3.61
N GLU A 8 27.53 -14.22 -4.93
CA GLU A 8 28.59 -13.97 -5.91
C GLU A 8 29.10 -12.52 -5.78
N LYS A 9 30.40 -12.33 -5.51
CA LYS A 9 30.98 -11.01 -5.20
C LYS A 9 30.84 -9.96 -6.30
N ASP A 10 30.84 -10.37 -7.56
CA ASP A 10 30.81 -9.45 -8.71
C ASP A 10 29.41 -9.27 -9.30
N ARG A 11 28.36 -9.71 -8.59
CA ARG A 11 26.98 -9.61 -9.07
C ARG A 11 26.19 -8.55 -8.32
N GLU A 12 26.16 -7.35 -8.90
CA GLU A 12 25.25 -6.30 -8.46
C GLU A 12 23.80 -6.62 -8.86
N VAL A 13 22.88 -6.45 -7.91
CA VAL A 13 21.45 -6.67 -8.15
C VAL A 13 20.61 -5.57 -7.53
N GLN A 14 19.53 -5.20 -8.22
CA GLN A 14 18.51 -4.35 -7.63
C GLN A 14 17.63 -5.17 -6.69
N CYS A 15 17.70 -4.91 -5.39
CA CYS A 15 16.98 -5.70 -4.37
C CYS A 15 15.51 -5.33 -4.16
N HIS A 16 15.02 -4.21 -4.72
CA HIS A 16 13.62 -3.82 -4.58
C HIS A 16 12.69 -4.94 -5.06
N ALA A 17 11.71 -5.28 -4.22
CA ALA A 17 10.73 -6.32 -4.53
C ALA A 17 9.95 -5.94 -5.80
N SER A 18 9.74 -6.93 -6.66
CA SER A 18 9.03 -6.74 -7.93
C SER A 18 8.60 -8.09 -8.51
N ALA A 19 7.39 -8.11 -9.07
CA ALA A 19 6.84 -9.20 -9.84
C ALA A 19 6.89 -8.89 -11.34
N PHE A 20 7.13 -9.92 -12.16
CA PHE A 20 7.32 -9.80 -13.60
C PHE A 20 6.42 -10.78 -14.35
N ASP A 21 5.65 -10.25 -15.30
CA ASP A 21 5.05 -11.00 -16.42
C ASP A 21 5.99 -10.87 -17.63
N PHE A 22 6.40 -12.01 -18.21
CA PHE A 22 7.26 -12.05 -19.40
C PHE A 22 6.47 -12.06 -20.72
N TYR A 23 5.13 -11.95 -20.65
CA TYR A 23 4.22 -11.87 -21.79
C TYR A 23 4.21 -13.10 -22.72
N ASN A 24 4.78 -14.22 -22.29
CA ASN A 24 4.79 -15.50 -23.01
C ASN A 24 3.77 -16.53 -22.45
N ASN A 25 2.77 -16.06 -21.70
CA ASN A 25 1.66 -16.83 -21.09
C ASN A 25 2.02 -17.81 -19.97
N ASP A 26 3.27 -18.17 -19.77
CA ASP A 26 3.68 -19.22 -18.82
C ASP A 26 4.79 -18.80 -17.85
N THR A 27 5.48 -17.69 -18.11
CA THR A 27 6.65 -17.28 -17.33
C THR A 27 6.34 -16.05 -16.49
N PHE A 28 6.16 -16.28 -15.19
CA PHE A 28 6.01 -15.25 -14.17
C PHE A 28 7.13 -15.38 -13.14
N ARG A 29 7.73 -14.28 -12.70
CA ARG A 29 8.87 -14.31 -11.77
C ARG A 29 8.78 -13.23 -10.72
N ILE A 30 9.29 -13.52 -9.53
CA ILE A 30 9.51 -12.54 -8.47
C ILE A 30 11.03 -12.29 -8.35
N LYS A 31 11.40 -11.01 -8.16
CA LYS A 31 12.75 -10.55 -7.83
C LYS A 31 12.70 -9.80 -6.49
N MET A 32 13.35 -10.35 -5.48
CA MET A 32 13.41 -9.79 -4.13
C MET A 32 14.63 -10.33 -3.38
N CYS A 33 15.27 -9.50 -2.57
CA CYS A 33 16.33 -9.94 -1.64
C CYS A 33 15.71 -10.29 -0.28
N THR A 34 14.99 -11.41 -0.20
CA THR A 34 14.19 -11.78 0.98
C THR A 34 15.06 -12.01 2.21
N GLU A 35 14.62 -11.47 3.34
CA GLU A 35 15.14 -11.80 4.67
C GLU A 35 14.04 -12.45 5.51
N VAL A 36 14.42 -13.22 6.53
CA VAL A 36 13.46 -13.92 7.40
C VAL A 36 12.92 -12.96 8.46
N ASN A 37 11.88 -12.20 8.10
CA ASN A 37 11.16 -11.33 9.01
C ASN A 37 9.72 -11.05 8.56
N MET A 38 8.93 -10.43 9.43
CA MET A 38 7.51 -10.15 9.19
C MET A 38 7.25 -9.21 8.01
N ASN A 39 8.18 -8.28 7.71
CA ASN A 39 8.05 -7.37 6.58
C ASN A 39 8.17 -8.12 5.25
N TYR A 40 9.16 -9.00 5.12
CA TYR A 40 9.31 -9.83 3.93
C TYR A 40 8.26 -10.93 3.82
N PHE A 41 7.74 -11.43 4.94
CA PHE A 41 6.57 -12.32 4.95
C PHE A 41 5.34 -11.64 4.33
N GLN A 42 5.13 -10.35 4.57
CA GLN A 42 4.06 -9.60 3.91
C GLN A 42 4.40 -9.29 2.46
N THR A 43 5.63 -8.86 2.21
CA THR A 43 6.08 -8.46 0.87
C THR A 43 5.96 -9.63 -0.10
N ILE A 44 6.31 -10.85 0.30
CA ILE A 44 6.15 -12.01 -0.60
C ILE A 44 4.69 -12.29 -0.95
N HIS A 45 3.75 -12.09 -0.01
CA HIS A 45 2.31 -12.22 -0.30
C HIS A 45 1.82 -11.10 -1.22
N HIS A 46 2.34 -9.87 -1.03
CA HIS A 46 2.06 -8.76 -1.93
C HIS A 46 2.54 -9.07 -3.37
N GLU A 47 3.80 -9.48 -3.54
CA GLU A 47 4.36 -9.83 -4.85
C GLU A 47 3.66 -11.03 -5.49
N MET A 48 3.27 -12.02 -4.69
CA MET A 48 2.50 -13.16 -5.18
C MET A 48 1.10 -12.76 -5.64
N GLY A 49 0.49 -11.76 -5.02
CA GLY A 49 -0.76 -11.15 -5.50
C GLY A 49 -0.64 -10.59 -6.91
N HIS A 50 0.49 -9.94 -7.24
CA HIS A 50 0.77 -9.52 -8.62
C HIS A 50 0.87 -10.72 -9.58
N ILE A 51 1.59 -11.78 -9.19
CA ILE A 51 1.72 -13.00 -10.00
C ILE A 51 0.34 -13.64 -10.28
N GLU A 52 -0.50 -13.78 -9.26
CA GLU A 52 -1.86 -14.31 -9.42
C GLU A 52 -2.72 -13.44 -10.33
N TYR A 53 -2.56 -12.11 -10.26
CA TYR A 53 -3.24 -11.20 -11.19
C TYR A 53 -2.76 -11.41 -12.63
N PHE A 54 -1.44 -11.49 -12.86
CA PHE A 54 -0.85 -11.79 -14.16
C PHE A 54 -1.41 -13.10 -14.73
N MET A 55 -1.44 -14.14 -13.91
CA MET A 55 -1.96 -15.45 -14.28
C MET A 55 -3.45 -15.39 -14.63
N ALA A 56 -4.26 -14.64 -13.87
CA ALA A 56 -5.70 -14.55 -14.08
C ALA A 56 -6.07 -13.94 -15.43
N TYR A 57 -5.37 -12.87 -15.87
CA TYR A 57 -5.65 -12.21 -17.15
C TYR A 57 -4.77 -12.64 -18.30
N ARG A 58 -3.84 -13.61 -18.13
CA ARG A 58 -2.88 -14.03 -19.18
C ARG A 58 -3.49 -14.42 -20.52
N HIS A 59 -4.77 -14.80 -20.53
CA HIS A 59 -5.50 -15.19 -21.73
C HIS A 59 -6.03 -13.98 -22.54
N ARG A 60 -5.95 -12.76 -22.00
CA ARG A 60 -6.35 -11.53 -22.70
C ARG A 60 -5.33 -11.14 -23.78
N PRO A 61 -5.73 -10.37 -24.80
CA PRO A 61 -4.80 -9.67 -25.68
C PRO A 61 -3.78 -8.87 -24.86
N THR A 62 -2.52 -8.81 -25.30
CA THR A 62 -1.41 -8.18 -24.56
C THR A 62 -1.74 -6.76 -24.09
N VAL A 63 -2.45 -5.98 -24.90
CA VAL A 63 -2.88 -4.61 -24.57
C VAL A 63 -3.85 -4.51 -23.37
N TYR A 64 -4.45 -5.61 -22.95
CA TYR A 64 -5.34 -5.69 -21.78
C TYR A 64 -4.74 -6.50 -20.62
N ARG A 65 -3.46 -6.89 -20.71
CA ARG A 65 -2.72 -7.61 -19.66
C ARG A 65 -2.11 -6.64 -18.66
N GLU A 66 -2.99 -5.86 -18.05
CA GLU A 66 -2.69 -4.92 -16.99
C GLU A 66 -3.89 -4.89 -16.04
N GLY A 67 -3.73 -4.25 -14.89
CA GLY A 67 -4.82 -4.02 -13.95
C GLY A 67 -5.86 -3.07 -14.54
N ALA A 68 -7.08 -3.11 -14.02
CA ALA A 68 -8.15 -2.24 -14.52
C ALA A 68 -7.79 -0.73 -14.44
N ASN A 69 -6.95 -0.37 -13.47
CA ASN A 69 -6.09 0.82 -13.50
C ASN A 69 -4.82 0.55 -12.66
N GLY A 70 -3.85 1.48 -12.66
CA GLY A 70 -2.59 1.30 -11.94
C GLY A 70 -2.72 1.06 -10.42
N GLY A 71 -3.79 1.55 -9.78
CA GLY A 71 -4.04 1.31 -8.35
C GLY A 71 -4.57 -0.08 -8.02
N PHE A 72 -5.15 -0.80 -8.98
CA PHE A 72 -5.69 -2.16 -8.76
C PHE A 72 -4.57 -3.16 -8.50
N HIS A 73 -3.49 -3.10 -9.30
CA HIS A 73 -2.33 -3.99 -9.14
C HIS A 73 -1.78 -3.93 -7.72
N GLU A 74 -1.46 -2.72 -7.28
CA GLU A 74 -0.91 -2.47 -5.95
C GLU A 74 -1.89 -2.83 -4.82
N ALA A 75 -3.21 -2.70 -5.06
CA ALA A 75 -4.21 -2.99 -4.04
C ALA A 75 -4.37 -4.49 -3.76
N ILE A 76 -4.27 -5.36 -4.77
CA ILE A 76 -4.54 -6.79 -4.62
C ILE A 76 -3.54 -7.47 -3.69
N GLY A 77 -2.25 -7.25 -3.94
CA GLY A 77 -1.20 -7.79 -3.08
C GLY A 77 -1.35 -7.33 -1.62
N ASP A 78 -1.67 -6.05 -1.43
CA ASP A 78 -1.90 -5.48 -0.11
C ASP A 78 -3.17 -6.01 0.58
N THR A 79 -4.27 -6.23 -0.15
CA THR A 79 -5.50 -6.83 0.39
C THR A 79 -5.25 -8.24 0.93
N ILE A 80 -4.46 -9.04 0.21
CA ILE A 80 -4.06 -10.39 0.66
C ILE A 80 -3.18 -10.29 1.90
N ALA A 81 -2.21 -9.37 1.88
CA ALA A 81 -1.31 -9.15 3.01
C ALA A 81 -2.06 -8.75 4.29
N LEU A 82 -3.16 -7.99 4.21
CA LEU A 82 -3.98 -7.66 5.40
C LEU A 82 -4.55 -8.91 6.09
N SER A 83 -5.06 -9.89 5.32
CA SER A 83 -5.59 -11.16 5.86
C SER A 83 -4.50 -11.99 6.53
N VAL A 84 -3.36 -12.10 5.85
CA VAL A 84 -2.21 -12.91 6.27
C VAL A 84 -1.54 -12.37 7.54
N ARG A 85 -1.68 -11.07 7.80
CA ARG A 85 -1.18 -10.42 9.02
C ARG A 85 -2.07 -10.60 10.24
N SER A 86 -3.31 -11.07 10.07
CA SER A 86 -4.24 -11.20 11.18
C SER A 86 -3.70 -12.18 12.23
N ARG A 87 -4.04 -11.94 13.50
CA ARG A 87 -3.73 -12.85 14.61
C ARG A 87 -4.16 -14.28 14.29
N LYS A 88 -5.40 -14.42 13.76
CA LYS A 88 -6.00 -15.70 13.37
C LYS A 88 -5.16 -16.45 12.35
N HIS A 89 -4.63 -15.74 11.35
CA HIS A 89 -3.79 -16.36 10.32
C HIS A 89 -2.45 -16.84 10.90
N LEU A 90 -1.78 -16.00 11.68
CA LEU A 90 -0.51 -16.34 12.31
C LEU A 90 -0.63 -17.53 13.29
N GLN A 91 -1.74 -17.60 14.04
CA GLN A 91 -2.07 -18.75 14.88
C GLN A 91 -2.28 -20.02 14.05
N THR A 92 -3.01 -19.91 12.93
CA THR A 92 -3.23 -21.04 12.01
C THR A 92 -1.93 -21.59 11.43
N LEU A 93 -0.93 -20.73 11.22
CA LEU A 93 0.40 -21.11 10.75
C LEU A 93 1.35 -21.57 11.87
N GLY A 94 0.93 -21.51 13.14
CA GLY A 94 1.80 -21.81 14.29
C GLY A 94 2.91 -20.78 14.52
N LEU A 95 2.78 -19.57 13.96
CA LEU A 95 3.74 -18.47 14.13
C LEU A 95 3.41 -17.57 15.33
N LEU A 96 2.25 -17.78 15.94
CA LEU A 96 1.81 -17.08 17.14
C LEU A 96 1.08 -18.07 18.04
N GLU A 97 1.56 -18.23 19.27
CA GLU A 97 0.92 -19.10 20.25
C GLU A 97 -0.35 -18.46 20.82
N ASP A 98 -1.39 -19.28 20.98
CA ASP A 98 -2.64 -18.89 21.66
C ASP A 98 -2.56 -19.22 23.15
N ALA A 99 -1.47 -18.78 23.80
CA ALA A 99 -1.28 -18.97 25.24
C ALA A 99 -2.37 -18.24 26.03
N ASN A 100 -2.48 -18.50 27.34
CA ASN A 100 -3.46 -17.93 28.29
C ASN A 100 -3.35 -16.39 28.45
N VAL A 101 -3.53 -15.65 27.35
CA VAL A 101 -3.53 -14.20 27.30
C VAL A 101 -4.92 -13.72 27.67
N SER A 102 -5.00 -12.85 28.66
CA SER A 102 -6.27 -12.27 29.10
C SER A 102 -6.93 -11.46 27.98
N ASP A 103 -8.25 -11.30 28.04
CA ASP A 103 -8.97 -10.47 27.05
C ASP A 103 -8.50 -9.00 27.06
N GLU A 104 -8.01 -8.51 28.21
CA GLU A 104 -7.43 -7.17 28.32
C GLU A 104 -6.11 -7.05 27.55
N GLU A 105 -5.22 -8.03 27.68
CA GLU A 105 -3.96 -8.07 26.94
C GLU A 105 -4.18 -8.23 25.44
N LYS A 106 -5.19 -9.02 25.02
CA LYS A 106 -5.60 -9.13 23.61
C LYS A 106 -6.01 -7.77 23.03
N LYS A 107 -6.81 -7.00 23.76
CA LYS A 107 -7.20 -5.63 23.35
C LYS A 107 -6.00 -4.69 23.24
N LYS A 108 -5.07 -4.73 24.19
CA LYS A 108 -3.81 -3.95 24.11
C LYS A 108 -2.98 -4.34 22.89
N SER A 109 -2.88 -5.65 22.61
CA SER A 109 -2.22 -6.19 21.42
C SER A 109 -2.90 -5.74 20.12
N ASP A 110 -4.23 -5.66 20.09
CA ASP A 110 -4.98 -5.15 18.92
C ASP A 110 -4.68 -3.68 18.63
N ILE A 111 -4.59 -2.84 19.67
CA ILE A 111 -4.17 -1.43 19.50
C ILE A 111 -2.73 -1.35 18.99
N ASN A 112 -1.80 -2.14 19.53
CA ASN A 112 -0.41 -2.20 19.04
C ASN A 112 -0.34 -2.63 17.57
N TYR A 113 -1.13 -3.63 17.18
CA TYR A 113 -1.24 -4.08 15.80
C TYR A 113 -1.77 -2.98 14.87
N LEU A 114 -2.86 -2.32 15.26
CA LEU A 114 -3.47 -1.24 14.49
C LEU A 114 -2.52 -0.04 14.39
N MET A 115 -1.80 0.30 15.46
CA MET A 115 -0.77 1.35 15.44
C MET A 115 0.32 1.03 14.42
N ASN A 116 0.83 -0.22 14.42
CA ASN A 116 1.80 -0.66 13.42
C ASN A 116 1.23 -0.59 12.00
N GLN A 117 -0.05 -0.97 11.80
CA GLN A 117 -0.72 -0.80 10.50
C GLN A 117 -0.83 0.68 10.10
N ALA A 118 -1.16 1.57 11.05
CA ALA A 118 -1.33 2.98 10.77
C ALA A 118 0.00 3.65 10.39
N LEU A 119 1.11 3.27 11.03
CA LEU A 119 2.44 3.75 10.63
C LEU A 119 2.81 3.35 9.20
N LEU A 120 2.36 2.19 8.73
CA LEU A 120 2.62 1.72 7.37
C LEU A 120 1.63 2.30 6.35
N LYS A 121 0.34 2.40 6.72
CA LYS A 121 -0.75 2.73 5.80
C LYS A 121 -1.20 4.19 5.93
N LEU A 122 -1.59 4.61 7.12
CA LEU A 122 -2.10 5.97 7.37
C LEU A 122 -1.00 7.03 7.21
N ALA A 123 0.19 6.82 7.80
CA ALA A 123 1.29 7.80 7.72
C ALA A 123 1.85 7.96 6.29
N PHE A 124 1.65 6.95 5.43
CA PHE A 124 2.04 7.01 4.03
C PHE A 124 1.09 7.84 3.17
N LEU A 125 -0.23 7.83 3.43
CA LEU A 125 -1.23 8.45 2.57
C LEU A 125 -0.91 9.89 2.16
N PRO A 126 -0.49 10.80 3.06
CA PRO A 126 -0.17 12.16 2.65
C PRO A 126 1.06 12.21 1.75
N PHE A 127 2.05 11.33 1.96
CA PHE A 127 3.21 11.20 1.05
C PHE A 127 2.81 10.64 -0.32
N GLY A 128 1.98 9.60 -0.35
CA GLY A 128 1.44 9.01 -1.58
C GLY A 128 0.70 10.03 -2.44
N TYR A 129 0.00 10.97 -1.80
CA TYR A 129 -0.71 12.05 -2.48
C TYR A 129 0.23 13.18 -2.96
N LEU A 130 1.11 13.68 -2.07
CA LEU A 130 1.87 14.90 -2.36
C LEU A 130 2.92 14.73 -3.47
N VAL A 131 3.46 13.52 -3.68
CA VAL A 131 4.52 13.29 -4.69
C VAL A 131 4.02 13.61 -6.09
N ASP A 132 2.89 13.01 -6.50
CA ASP A 132 2.34 13.27 -7.82
C ASP A 132 1.63 14.63 -7.87
N LYS A 133 1.08 15.13 -6.75
CA LYS A 133 0.59 16.52 -6.72
C LYS A 133 1.70 17.52 -7.02
N TRP A 134 2.90 17.34 -6.46
CA TRP A 134 4.07 18.16 -6.77
C TRP A 134 4.48 17.99 -8.24
N ARG A 135 4.57 16.75 -8.75
CA ARG A 135 4.91 16.50 -10.17
C ARG A 135 3.90 17.11 -11.13
N TRP A 136 2.60 17.05 -10.85
CA TRP A 136 1.57 17.66 -11.69
C TRP A 136 1.71 19.18 -11.76
N ARG A 137 2.04 19.83 -10.64
CA ARG A 137 2.31 21.27 -10.59
C ARG A 137 3.61 21.65 -11.32
N VAL A 138 4.61 20.76 -11.32
CA VAL A 138 5.81 20.91 -12.16
C VAL A 138 5.47 20.76 -13.64
N PHE A 139 4.74 19.70 -14.02
CA PHE A 139 4.38 19.42 -15.42
C PHE A 139 3.43 20.46 -16.01
N SER A 140 2.56 21.08 -15.20
CA SER A 140 1.71 22.18 -15.64
C SER A 140 2.45 23.51 -15.79
N GLY A 141 3.70 23.61 -15.30
CA GLY A 141 4.49 24.84 -15.27
C GLY A 141 4.16 25.78 -14.09
N GLU A 142 3.28 25.37 -13.17
CA GLU A 142 2.97 26.15 -11.96
C GLU A 142 4.19 26.27 -11.03
N ILE A 143 4.97 25.19 -10.89
CA ILE A 143 6.26 25.19 -10.18
C ILE A 143 7.38 25.27 -11.22
N THR A 144 8.09 26.39 -11.20
CA THR A 144 9.27 26.62 -12.06
C THR A 144 10.52 25.92 -11.50
N PRO A 145 11.55 25.62 -12.31
CA PRO A 145 12.77 24.92 -11.87
C PRO A 145 13.46 25.55 -10.65
N ASP A 146 13.48 26.87 -10.58
CA ASP A 146 14.04 27.65 -9.46
C ASP A 146 13.25 27.51 -8.15
N LYS A 147 12.12 26.80 -8.14
CA LYS A 147 11.25 26.58 -6.97
C LYS A 147 10.99 25.10 -6.65
N TYR A 148 11.62 24.18 -7.37
CA TYR A 148 11.39 22.73 -7.22
C TYR A 148 11.49 22.28 -5.78
N ASN A 149 12.58 22.64 -5.10
CA ASN A 149 12.86 22.15 -3.75
C ASN A 149 12.06 22.92 -2.69
N GLU A 150 11.87 24.22 -2.86
CA GLU A 150 11.06 25.04 -1.96
C GLU A 150 9.62 24.54 -1.89
N GLU A 151 8.97 24.36 -3.05
CA GLU A 151 7.58 23.89 -3.13
C GLU A 151 7.46 22.44 -2.65
N TRP A 152 8.48 21.61 -2.89
CA TRP A 152 8.52 20.26 -2.32
C TRP A 152 8.44 20.28 -0.79
N TRP A 153 9.28 21.09 -0.12
CA TRP A 153 9.28 21.16 1.34
C TRP A 153 8.04 21.86 1.92
N LYS A 154 7.48 22.87 1.23
CA LYS A 154 6.18 23.45 1.61
C LYS A 154 5.09 22.38 1.61
N MET A 155 5.01 21.56 0.56
CA MET A 155 4.02 20.48 0.48
C MET A 155 4.30 19.36 1.47
N ARG A 156 5.57 19.01 1.73
CA ARG A 156 5.94 18.05 2.80
C ARG A 156 5.45 18.53 4.17
N LEU A 157 5.61 19.81 4.47
CA LEU A 157 5.10 20.38 5.71
C LEU A 157 3.56 20.43 5.72
N GLU A 158 2.92 20.89 4.65
CA GLU A 158 1.46 20.99 4.54
C GLU A 158 0.78 19.62 4.74
N TYR A 159 1.21 18.59 4.00
CA TYR A 159 0.55 17.29 3.99
C TYR A 159 1.02 16.35 5.09
N GLN A 160 2.31 16.35 5.44
CA GLN A 160 2.88 15.39 6.39
C GLN A 160 3.27 16.00 7.74
N GLY A 161 3.36 17.32 7.85
CA GLY A 161 3.87 17.96 9.08
C GLY A 161 5.35 17.72 9.33
N VAL A 162 6.13 17.47 8.26
CA VAL A 162 7.57 17.22 8.36
C VAL A 162 8.38 18.32 7.67
N THR A 163 9.55 18.60 8.23
CA THR A 163 10.52 19.56 7.69
C THR A 163 11.90 18.91 7.59
N SER A 164 12.81 19.53 6.82
CA SER A 164 14.18 19.05 6.68
C SER A 164 14.95 19.22 8.00
N PRO A 165 15.79 18.24 8.40
CA PRO A 165 16.64 18.38 9.59
C PRO A 165 17.78 19.40 9.40
N VAL A 166 18.12 19.72 8.15
CA VAL A 166 19.14 20.72 7.79
C VAL A 166 18.54 21.78 6.86
N PRO A 167 19.06 23.02 6.85
CA PRO A 167 18.63 24.02 5.89
C PRO A 167 18.75 23.50 4.45
N ARG A 168 17.74 23.77 3.63
CA ARG A 168 17.74 23.45 2.19
C ARG A 168 17.66 24.72 1.36
N THR A 169 18.09 24.60 0.11
CA THR A 169 18.05 25.67 -0.89
C THR A 169 17.41 25.16 -2.19
N ASN A 170 17.27 26.04 -3.18
CA ASN A 170 16.87 25.65 -4.54
C ASN A 170 18.03 25.10 -5.40
N ALA A 171 19.27 25.04 -4.87
CA ALA A 171 20.35 24.28 -5.52
C ALA A 171 20.20 22.77 -5.29
N ASP A 172 19.41 22.37 -4.28
CA ASP A 172 19.07 21.00 -3.97
C ASP A 172 17.94 20.44 -4.85
N PHE A 173 17.86 19.11 -4.97
CA PHE A 173 16.76 18.42 -5.63
C PHE A 173 16.30 17.18 -4.84
N ASP A 174 15.73 17.43 -3.65
CA ASP A 174 15.22 16.37 -2.76
C ASP A 174 14.15 15.46 -3.36
N PRO A 175 13.18 15.94 -4.17
CA PRO A 175 12.24 15.01 -4.81
C PRO A 175 12.95 14.00 -5.70
N GLY A 176 14.10 14.35 -6.31
CA GLY A 176 14.90 13.43 -7.12
C GLY A 176 15.53 12.27 -6.34
N ALA A 177 15.68 12.40 -5.02
CA ALA A 177 16.17 11.31 -4.17
C ALA A 177 15.11 10.21 -3.94
N LYS A 178 13.86 10.43 -4.37
CA LYS A 178 12.83 9.39 -4.38
C LYS A 178 12.87 8.62 -5.70
N PHE A 179 13.13 7.31 -5.63
CA PHE A 179 13.24 6.40 -6.79
C PHE A 179 12.20 6.66 -7.88
N HIS A 180 10.91 6.74 -7.52
CA HIS A 180 9.83 6.90 -8.50
C HIS A 180 9.87 8.23 -9.26
N VAL A 181 10.40 9.30 -8.66
CA VAL A 181 10.62 10.57 -9.35
C VAL A 181 11.75 10.40 -10.37
N ALA A 182 12.91 9.89 -9.93
CA ALA A 182 14.07 9.68 -10.80
C ALA A 182 13.81 8.66 -11.93
N ALA A 183 13.02 7.62 -11.66
CA ALA A 183 12.66 6.58 -12.61
C ALA A 183 11.41 6.91 -13.45
N ASN A 184 10.87 8.14 -13.35
CA ASN A 184 9.65 8.57 -14.03
C ASN A 184 8.46 7.60 -13.87
N SER A 185 8.31 7.00 -12.69
CA SER A 185 7.22 6.09 -12.36
C SER A 185 6.10 6.85 -11.67
N GLN A 186 4.85 6.66 -12.10
CA GLN A 186 3.69 7.29 -11.48
C GLN A 186 3.56 6.91 -9.99
N TYR A 187 3.18 7.85 -9.12
CA TYR A 187 3.12 7.62 -7.66
C TYR A 187 1.71 7.63 -7.07
N ILE A 188 0.75 8.31 -7.71
CA ILE A 188 -0.65 8.38 -7.25
C ILE A 188 -1.31 6.99 -7.17
N ILE A 189 -0.77 6.01 -7.90
CA ILE A 189 -1.20 4.61 -7.87
C ILE A 189 -1.17 4.05 -6.44
N TYR A 190 -0.18 4.44 -5.63
CA TYR A 190 -0.06 3.98 -4.24
C TYR A 190 -1.09 4.63 -3.32
N PHE A 191 -1.43 5.90 -3.56
CA PHE A 191 -2.50 6.57 -2.81
C PHE A 191 -3.85 5.89 -3.09
N ALA A 192 -4.17 5.66 -4.37
CA ALA A 192 -5.40 4.98 -4.76
C ALA A 192 -5.45 3.53 -4.25
N SER A 193 -4.34 2.80 -4.32
CA SER A 193 -4.27 1.42 -3.86
C SER A 193 -4.47 1.28 -2.35
N PHE A 194 -4.02 2.27 -1.57
CA PHE A 194 -4.22 2.30 -0.12
C PHE A 194 -5.67 2.53 0.30
N LEU A 195 -6.52 3.07 -0.58
CA LEU A 195 -7.96 3.14 -0.34
C LEU A 195 -8.67 1.89 -0.89
N LEU A 196 -8.34 1.52 -2.13
CA LEU A 196 -8.90 0.34 -2.79
C LEU A 196 -8.65 -0.94 -1.99
N GLN A 197 -7.47 -1.11 -1.38
CA GLN A 197 -7.15 -2.35 -0.66
C GLN A 197 -8.11 -2.62 0.49
N PHE A 198 -8.57 -1.59 1.22
CA PHE A 198 -9.51 -1.76 2.33
C PHE A 198 -10.93 -1.97 1.82
N GLN A 199 -11.29 -1.38 0.68
CA GLN A 199 -12.58 -1.62 0.03
C GLN A 199 -12.67 -3.05 -0.52
N PHE A 200 -11.59 -3.56 -1.12
CA PHE A 200 -11.47 -4.95 -1.52
C PHE A 200 -11.48 -5.88 -0.32
N TYR A 201 -10.72 -5.55 0.72
CA TYR A 201 -10.63 -6.33 1.95
C TYR A 201 -11.99 -6.47 2.64
N GLU A 202 -12.74 -5.37 2.82
CA GLU A 202 -14.09 -5.42 3.36
C GLU A 202 -15.01 -6.32 2.53
N SER A 203 -14.97 -6.18 1.20
CA SER A 203 -15.82 -7.01 0.34
C SER A 203 -15.45 -8.50 0.38
N MET A 204 -14.16 -8.82 0.52
CA MET A 204 -13.70 -10.19 0.71
C MET A 204 -14.09 -10.76 2.07
N CYS A 205 -13.99 -9.97 3.13
CA CYS A 205 -14.43 -10.37 4.47
C CYS A 205 -15.93 -10.61 4.55
N GLN A 206 -16.73 -9.81 3.84
CA GLN A 206 -18.16 -10.06 3.69
C GLN A 206 -18.43 -11.37 2.93
N ALA A 207 -17.72 -11.61 1.83
CA ALA A 207 -17.85 -12.84 1.06
C ALA A 207 -17.40 -14.09 1.84
N SER A 208 -16.44 -13.96 2.76
CA SER A 208 -16.00 -15.04 3.64
C SER A 208 -16.88 -15.24 4.88
N GLY A 209 -17.97 -14.48 5.03
CA GLY A 209 -18.89 -14.58 6.17
C GLY A 209 -18.33 -14.06 7.49
N HIS A 210 -17.36 -13.14 7.48
CA HIS A 210 -16.79 -12.56 8.70
C HIS A 210 -17.79 -11.65 9.42
N THR A 211 -17.92 -11.80 10.74
CA THR A 211 -18.89 -11.05 11.57
C THR A 211 -18.26 -10.14 12.63
N GLY A 212 -16.92 -10.14 12.75
CA GLY A 212 -16.19 -9.36 13.75
C GLY A 212 -15.69 -7.99 13.25
N PRO A 213 -14.87 -7.28 14.06
CA PRO A 213 -14.17 -6.08 13.61
C PRO A 213 -13.40 -6.34 12.32
N LEU A 214 -13.38 -5.37 11.40
CA LEU A 214 -12.82 -5.60 10.06
C LEU A 214 -11.34 -6.03 10.13
N TYR A 215 -10.54 -5.42 11.01
CA TYR A 215 -9.11 -5.71 11.14
C TYR A 215 -8.78 -7.12 11.63
N THR A 216 -9.75 -7.89 12.15
CA THR A 216 -9.55 -9.28 12.59
C THR A 216 -9.93 -10.31 11.55
N CYS A 217 -10.45 -9.88 10.40
CA CYS A 217 -10.85 -10.77 9.32
C CYS A 217 -9.65 -11.59 8.81
N ASP A 218 -9.94 -12.85 8.50
CA ASP A 218 -9.06 -13.71 7.72
C ASP A 218 -9.93 -14.54 6.79
N PHE A 219 -9.77 -14.33 5.49
CA PHE A 219 -10.51 -15.06 4.45
C PHE A 219 -9.78 -16.31 3.97
N TYR A 220 -8.73 -16.75 4.67
CA TYR A 220 -8.08 -18.03 4.41
C TYR A 220 -9.10 -19.18 4.30
N ARG A 221 -8.98 -19.97 3.22
CA ARG A 221 -9.88 -21.09 2.84
C ARG A 221 -11.31 -20.70 2.43
N SER A 222 -11.67 -19.42 2.32
CA SER A 222 -12.95 -19.05 1.70
C SER A 222 -12.87 -19.13 0.18
N LYS A 223 -13.61 -20.10 -0.40
CA LYS A 223 -13.72 -20.23 -1.84
C LYS A 223 -14.52 -19.08 -2.44
N GLU A 224 -15.54 -18.62 -1.73
CA GLU A 224 -16.44 -17.54 -2.11
C GLU A 224 -15.66 -16.22 -2.27
N ALA A 225 -14.80 -15.87 -1.31
CA ALA A 225 -13.93 -14.70 -1.40
C ALA A 225 -12.91 -14.84 -2.56
N GLY A 226 -12.35 -16.03 -2.74
CA GLY A 226 -11.42 -16.34 -3.83
C GLY A 226 -12.06 -16.22 -5.22
N GLU A 227 -13.25 -16.79 -5.41
CA GLU A 227 -14.02 -16.69 -6.67
C GLU A 227 -14.37 -15.23 -6.99
N LYS A 228 -14.79 -14.47 -5.98
CA LYS A 228 -15.09 -13.04 -6.14
C LYS A 228 -13.88 -12.24 -6.61
N LEU A 229 -12.73 -12.44 -5.96
CA LEU A 229 -11.47 -11.82 -6.37
C LEU A 229 -11.10 -12.23 -7.80
N LEU A 230 -11.03 -13.54 -8.07
CA LEU A 230 -10.64 -14.10 -9.36
C LEU A 230 -11.51 -13.59 -10.52
N ASN A 231 -12.80 -13.44 -10.29
CA ASN A 231 -13.73 -12.93 -11.31
C ASN A 231 -13.39 -11.49 -11.71
N MET A 232 -12.94 -10.64 -10.77
CA MET A 232 -12.41 -9.32 -11.09
C MET A 232 -11.04 -9.41 -11.77
N LEU A 233 -10.13 -10.26 -11.26
CA LEU A 233 -8.77 -10.38 -11.81
C LEU A 233 -8.77 -10.79 -13.29
N LYS A 234 -9.66 -11.69 -13.71
CA LYS A 234 -9.80 -12.15 -15.10
C LYS A 234 -10.19 -11.04 -16.10
N LEU A 235 -10.65 -9.89 -15.62
CA LEU A 235 -10.97 -8.75 -16.50
C LEU A 235 -9.70 -8.11 -17.06
N GLY A 236 -8.60 -8.07 -16.29
CA GLY A 236 -7.45 -7.23 -16.62
C GLY A 236 -7.87 -5.79 -16.96
N GLY A 237 -7.24 -5.21 -17.99
CA GLY A 237 -7.57 -3.89 -18.54
C GLY A 237 -8.71 -3.90 -19.57
N SER A 238 -9.42 -5.03 -19.74
CA SER A 238 -10.42 -5.16 -20.83
C SER A 238 -11.76 -4.45 -20.58
N LYS A 239 -11.97 -3.94 -19.36
CA LYS A 239 -13.17 -3.22 -18.94
C LYS A 239 -12.78 -1.93 -18.23
N HIS A 240 -13.69 -0.94 -18.26
CA HIS A 240 -13.48 0.28 -17.50
C HIS A 240 -13.35 -0.05 -16.00
N TRP A 241 -12.41 0.58 -15.30
CA TRP A 241 -12.08 0.23 -13.90
C TRP A 241 -13.28 0.29 -12.94
N LYS A 242 -14.26 1.16 -13.20
CA LYS A 242 -15.51 1.22 -12.41
C LYS A 242 -16.34 -0.05 -12.52
N GLU A 243 -16.33 -0.74 -13.67
CA GLU A 243 -17.02 -2.03 -13.82
C GLU A 243 -16.30 -3.11 -13.01
N ALA A 244 -14.97 -3.14 -13.07
CA ALA A 244 -14.16 -4.05 -12.27
C ALA A 244 -14.35 -3.79 -10.76
N LEU A 245 -14.38 -2.52 -10.35
CA LEU A 245 -14.66 -2.12 -8.96
C LEU A 245 -16.04 -2.57 -8.51
N LYS A 246 -17.07 -2.35 -9.35
CA LYS A 246 -18.45 -2.75 -9.04
C LYS A 246 -18.58 -4.26 -8.89
N GLN A 247 -17.89 -5.03 -9.72
CA GLN A 247 -17.87 -6.48 -9.60
C GLN A 247 -17.19 -6.93 -8.31
N MET A 248 -16.08 -6.27 -7.93
CA MET A 248 -15.35 -6.60 -6.72
C MET A 248 -16.08 -6.16 -5.45
N THR A 249 -16.68 -4.97 -5.41
CA THR A 249 -17.15 -4.35 -4.15
C THR A 249 -18.61 -3.91 -4.15
N GLY A 250 -19.28 -3.96 -5.30
CA GLY A 250 -20.63 -3.40 -5.48
C GLY A 250 -20.68 -1.89 -5.71
N ASP A 251 -19.54 -1.18 -5.64
CA ASP A 251 -19.46 0.29 -5.78
C ASP A 251 -18.73 0.69 -7.07
N THR A 252 -18.98 1.89 -7.57
CA THR A 252 -18.28 2.48 -8.72
C THR A 252 -17.33 3.62 -8.33
N TYR A 253 -17.20 3.90 -7.04
CA TYR A 253 -16.33 4.92 -6.48
C TYR A 253 -15.35 4.32 -5.48
N ILE A 254 -14.17 4.92 -5.40
CA ILE A 254 -13.19 4.64 -4.34
C ILE A 254 -13.72 5.27 -3.04
N ARG A 255 -13.87 4.44 -2.01
CA ARG A 255 -14.45 4.79 -0.71
C ARG A 255 -13.38 4.85 0.37
N THR A 256 -13.54 5.78 1.31
CA THR A 256 -12.64 5.92 2.47
C THR A 256 -13.23 5.26 3.71
N GLU A 257 -14.52 4.93 3.69
CA GLU A 257 -15.27 4.33 4.77
C GLU A 257 -14.67 2.98 5.21
N PRO A 258 -14.26 2.04 4.31
CA PRO A 258 -13.64 0.78 4.72
C PRO A 258 -12.30 0.99 5.43
N PHE A 259 -11.50 1.96 4.96
CA PHE A 259 -10.24 2.35 5.61
C PHE A 259 -10.51 2.87 7.02
N LYS A 260 -11.46 3.81 7.18
CA LYS A 260 -11.82 4.35 8.50
C LYS A 260 -12.35 3.26 9.44
N LYS A 261 -13.22 2.39 8.93
CA LYS A 261 -13.78 1.26 9.70
C LYS A 261 -12.70 0.31 10.20
N TYR A 262 -11.69 0.02 9.38
CA TYR A 262 -10.55 -0.81 9.78
C TYR A 262 -9.79 -0.22 10.97
N PHE A 263 -9.53 1.10 10.94
CA PHE A 263 -8.75 1.81 11.96
C PHE A 263 -9.57 2.38 13.12
N GLN A 264 -10.90 2.23 13.12
CA GLN A 264 -11.78 2.88 14.11
C GLN A 264 -11.34 2.66 15.56
N PRO A 265 -10.97 1.44 16.02
CA PRO A 265 -10.52 1.26 17.41
C PRO A 265 -9.26 2.06 17.75
N LEU A 266 -8.34 2.22 16.80
CA LEU A 266 -7.14 3.04 16.98
C LEU A 266 -7.47 4.53 16.96
N ILE A 267 -8.40 4.96 16.10
CA ILE A 267 -8.86 6.35 16.05
C ILE A 267 -9.44 6.73 17.41
N ASP A 268 -10.31 5.90 17.97
CA ASP A 268 -10.94 6.13 19.28
C ASP A 268 -9.88 6.19 20.39
N PHE A 269 -8.90 5.28 20.36
CA PHE A 269 -7.77 5.28 21.29
C PHE A 269 -6.95 6.58 21.19
N LEU A 270 -6.53 6.96 19.98
CA LEU A 270 -5.73 8.17 19.74
C LEU A 270 -6.46 9.46 20.11
N MET A 271 -7.78 9.53 19.89
CA MET A 271 -8.60 10.67 20.32
C MET A 271 -8.65 10.79 21.84
N ASN A 272 -8.68 9.67 22.56
CA ASN A 272 -8.61 9.71 24.02
C ASN A 272 -7.21 10.06 24.54
N GLU A 273 -6.15 9.57 23.92
CA GLU A 273 -4.77 9.86 24.38
C GLU A 273 -4.33 11.29 24.05
N ASN A 274 -4.72 11.83 22.90
CA ASN A 274 -4.30 13.17 22.46
C ASN A 274 -5.28 14.26 22.91
N LYS A 275 -5.24 14.60 24.21
CA LYS A 275 -6.06 15.69 24.82
C LYS A 275 -5.37 17.06 24.75
N GLY A 276 -5.06 17.54 23.55
CA GLY A 276 -4.38 18.83 23.34
C GLY A 276 -4.45 19.35 21.91
N ASP A 277 -3.60 20.33 21.59
CA ASP A 277 -3.50 20.90 20.24
C ASP A 277 -2.93 19.86 19.26
N VAL A 278 -3.78 19.36 18.35
CA VAL A 278 -3.38 18.43 17.28
C VAL A 278 -3.16 19.19 15.98
N GLY A 279 -1.96 19.05 15.41
CA GLY A 279 -1.56 19.66 14.14
C GLY A 279 -0.26 20.47 14.26
N TRP A 280 0.12 21.15 13.18
CA TRP A 280 1.42 21.82 13.05
C TRP A 280 1.29 23.21 12.41
N ALA A 281 0.20 23.93 12.66
CA ALA A 281 -0.07 25.24 12.05
C ALA A 281 1.02 26.30 12.35
N LYS A 282 1.80 26.11 13.42
CA LYS A 282 2.90 27.01 13.82
C LYS A 282 4.28 26.57 13.28
N ALA A 283 4.35 25.47 12.54
CA ALA A 283 5.60 24.96 12.00
C ALA A 283 6.03 25.73 10.73
N GLY A 284 7.33 25.76 10.49
CA GLY A 284 7.94 26.33 9.29
C GLY A 284 8.88 25.35 8.61
N ILE A 285 9.15 25.58 7.33
CA ILE A 285 10.18 24.83 6.61
C ILE A 285 11.57 25.28 7.06
N ASN A 286 12.51 24.35 7.15
CA ASN A 286 13.91 24.63 7.46
C ASN A 286 14.62 25.10 6.17
N TRP A 287 14.54 26.40 5.92
CA TRP A 287 14.93 27.02 4.66
C TRP A 287 16.03 28.03 4.89
N GLU A 288 17.11 27.94 4.12
CA GLU A 288 18.17 28.95 4.13
C GLU A 288 17.66 30.19 3.40
N ARG A 289 17.46 31.28 4.14
CA ARG A 289 17.14 32.58 3.55
C ARG A 289 18.46 33.20 3.10
N ALA A 290 18.57 33.44 1.79
CA ALA A 290 19.64 34.23 1.20
C ALA A 290 19.70 35.65 1.79
#